data_AF-A0AAF0VRC4-F1
#
_entry.id   AF-A0AAF0VRC4-F1
#
_cell.length_a   1.000
_cell.length_b   1.000
_cell.length_c   1.000
_cell.angle_alpha   90.00
_cell.angle_beta   90.00
_cell.angle_gamma   90.00
#
_symmetry.space_group_name_H-M   'P 1'
#
loop_
_entity.id
_entity.type
_entity.pdbx_description
1 polymer ?
#
loop_
_entity_poly.entity_id
_entity_poly.type
_entity_poly.pdbx_seq_one_letter_code
_entity_poly.pdbx_strand_id
1 'polypeptide(L)'
;MTEHVYDVAVVGVDCAAQRLAKAGVTDVIVRDGVDLTRAVFDEAAHSWTLPSCRARIVITDQLRSGREDLVPYLGVAVHGAPNYFMVNGSDAVADARLDYICDCLALMRRSRSTRIEVLFSTQRTFHLRGADKADRADASYWQRMAKAAPTAFDLASHIGVADEVYDGPATLCLGDDERDVRVRLSGRLDPIDGRYHWQGTILDALPDETRPQAVTLTIGEQSAEGRITERTQQGGYSVAGVGMPPYALDDVEVVVPLR
;
A
#
# COMPACT_ATOMS: atom_id res chain seq x y z
N MET A 1 7.59 -13.08 -27.11
CA MET A 1 7.54 -13.89 -25.88
C MET A 1 7.45 -12.91 -24.73
N THR A 2 6.33 -12.87 -24.02
CA THR A 2 6.18 -12.04 -22.83
C THR A 2 7.07 -12.61 -21.73
N GLU A 3 7.94 -11.79 -21.17
CA GLU A 3 8.81 -12.15 -20.04
C GLU A 3 7.94 -12.55 -18.83
N HIS A 4 8.27 -13.68 -18.20
CA HIS A 4 7.53 -14.16 -17.02
C HIS A 4 7.74 -13.20 -15.84
N VAL A 5 6.65 -12.83 -15.16
CA VAL A 5 6.69 -12.01 -13.94
C VAL A 5 6.35 -12.90 -12.76
N TYR A 6 7.33 -13.16 -11.90
CA TYR A 6 7.15 -13.97 -10.71
C TYR A 6 6.25 -13.28 -9.67
N ASP A 7 5.49 -14.03 -8.87
CA ASP A 7 4.76 -13.43 -7.75
C ASP A 7 5.72 -12.85 -6.70
N VAL A 8 6.77 -13.59 -6.34
CA VAL A 8 7.77 -13.14 -5.35
C VAL A 8 9.18 -13.47 -5.81
N ALA A 9 10.08 -12.49 -5.78
CA ALA A 9 11.52 -12.69 -5.83
C ALA A 9 12.10 -12.63 -4.41
N VAL A 10 12.80 -13.69 -4.01
CA VAL A 10 13.57 -13.75 -2.77
C VAL A 10 15.04 -13.59 -3.11
N VAL A 11 15.71 -12.63 -2.46
CA VAL A 11 17.13 -12.34 -2.68
C VAL A 11 17.88 -12.29 -1.35
N GLY A 12 18.74 -13.30 -1.08
CA GLY A 12 19.56 -13.36 0.13
C GLY A 12 18.81 -13.75 1.42
N VAL A 13 17.64 -14.39 1.33
CA VAL A 13 16.84 -14.81 2.50
C VAL A 13 16.52 -16.30 2.45
N ASP A 14 17.45 -17.14 2.91
CA ASP A 14 17.44 -18.60 2.75
C ASP A 14 16.13 -19.29 3.19
N CYS A 15 15.54 -18.86 4.31
CA CYS A 15 14.35 -19.49 4.88
C CYS A 15 13.02 -18.96 4.28
N ALA A 16 13.06 -17.89 3.49
CA ALA A 16 11.84 -17.23 3.02
C ALA A 16 11.02 -18.12 2.10
N ALA A 17 11.63 -18.81 1.12
CA ALA A 17 10.90 -19.63 0.15
C ALA A 17 10.04 -20.71 0.82
N GLN A 18 10.57 -21.39 1.85
CA GLN A 18 9.84 -22.43 2.58
C GLN A 18 8.66 -21.85 3.39
N ARG A 19 8.84 -20.67 4.02
CA ARG A 19 7.77 -19.99 4.76
C ARG A 19 6.68 -19.47 3.83
N LEU A 20 7.07 -18.86 2.72
CA LEU A 20 6.16 -18.38 1.67
C LEU A 20 5.31 -19.53 1.10
N ALA A 21 5.91 -20.69 0.87
CA ALA A 21 5.18 -21.88 0.43
C ALA A 21 4.12 -22.34 1.46
N LYS A 22 4.46 -22.35 2.76
CA LYS A 22 3.49 -22.63 3.85
C LYS A 22 2.37 -21.60 3.91
N ALA A 23 2.65 -20.35 3.54
CA ALA A 23 1.68 -19.27 3.41
C ALA A 23 0.93 -19.26 2.07
N GLY A 24 1.06 -20.32 1.25
CA GLY A 24 0.35 -20.46 -0.03
C GLY A 24 0.89 -19.60 -1.17
N VAL A 25 2.12 -19.08 -1.06
CA VAL A 25 2.83 -18.44 -2.18
C VAL A 25 3.56 -19.52 -2.97
N THR A 26 3.22 -19.70 -4.24
CA THR A 26 3.76 -20.82 -5.05
C THR A 26 4.69 -20.37 -6.17
N ASP A 27 4.49 -19.20 -6.78
CA ASP A 27 5.35 -18.67 -7.85
C ASP A 27 6.49 -17.81 -7.28
N VAL A 28 7.47 -18.48 -6.68
CA VAL A 28 8.62 -17.85 -6.01
C VAL A 28 9.90 -18.14 -6.78
N ILE A 29 10.69 -17.10 -7.01
CA ILE A 29 12.05 -17.23 -7.54
C ILE A 29 13.08 -16.85 -6.48
N VAL A 30 14.07 -17.72 -6.27
CA VAL A 30 15.18 -17.47 -5.33
C VAL A 30 16.44 -17.10 -6.13
N ARG A 31 17.14 -16.06 -5.69
CA ARG A 31 18.40 -15.59 -6.26
C ARG A 31 19.37 -15.22 -5.16
N ASP A 32 20.64 -15.54 -5.37
CA ASP A 32 21.72 -15.13 -4.46
C ASP A 32 22.69 -14.20 -5.19
N GLY A 33 23.32 -13.28 -4.45
CA GLY A 33 24.36 -12.40 -4.98
C GLY A 33 23.91 -11.37 -6.03
N VAL A 34 22.60 -11.10 -6.15
CA VAL A 34 22.06 -10.08 -7.07
C VAL A 34 21.99 -8.73 -6.37
N ASP A 35 22.67 -7.71 -6.91
CA ASP A 35 22.58 -6.32 -6.42
C ASP A 35 21.24 -5.68 -6.86
N LEU A 36 20.43 -5.25 -5.89
CA LEU A 36 19.11 -4.66 -6.10
C LEU A 36 19.12 -3.12 -6.13
N THR A 37 20.30 -2.49 -6.07
CA THR A 37 20.44 -1.02 -6.09
C THR A 37 19.79 -0.38 -7.32
N ARG A 38 19.84 -1.07 -8.46
CA ARG A 38 19.24 -0.62 -9.74
C ARG A 38 17.85 -1.19 -10.02
N ALA A 39 17.24 -1.90 -9.06
CA ALA A 39 15.87 -2.38 -9.22
C ALA A 39 14.91 -1.19 -9.32
N VAL A 40 13.94 -1.27 -10.24
CA VAL A 40 12.95 -0.21 -10.49
C VAL A 40 11.55 -0.79 -10.40
N PHE A 41 10.65 -0.06 -9.74
CA PHE A 41 9.23 -0.42 -9.67
C PHE A 41 8.46 0.21 -10.83
N ASP A 42 7.69 -0.61 -11.53
CA ASP A 42 6.73 -0.20 -12.55
C ASP A 42 5.37 0.01 -11.88
N GLU A 43 4.98 1.27 -11.72
CA GLU A 43 3.73 1.67 -11.08
C GLU A 43 2.49 1.15 -11.83
N ALA A 44 2.55 1.06 -13.17
CA ALA A 44 1.42 0.61 -13.97
C ALA A 44 1.23 -0.91 -13.88
N ALA A 45 2.33 -1.66 -13.83
CA ALA A 45 2.29 -3.12 -13.75
C ALA A 45 2.32 -3.66 -12.31
N HIS A 46 2.51 -2.79 -11.30
CA HIS A 46 2.78 -3.15 -9.91
C HIS A 46 3.86 -4.24 -9.78
N SER A 47 4.99 -4.07 -10.48
CA SER A 47 6.08 -5.06 -10.49
C SER A 47 7.45 -4.42 -10.50
N TRP A 48 8.41 -5.09 -9.88
CA TRP A 48 9.81 -4.75 -9.93
C TRP A 48 10.48 -5.36 -11.16
N THR A 49 11.31 -4.56 -11.80
CA THR A 49 12.32 -5.03 -12.76
C THR A 49 13.66 -5.13 -12.03
N LEU A 50 14.16 -6.36 -11.88
CA LEU A 50 15.43 -6.69 -11.26
C LEU A 50 16.45 -7.04 -12.36
N PRO A 51 17.77 -7.03 -12.08
CA PRO A 51 18.78 -7.41 -13.07
C PRO A 51 18.60 -8.82 -13.64
N SER A 52 17.98 -9.73 -12.88
CA SER A 52 17.85 -11.14 -13.23
C SER A 52 16.45 -11.61 -13.61
N CYS A 53 15.40 -10.81 -13.34
CA CYS A 53 14.00 -11.17 -13.56
C CYS A 53 13.05 -9.99 -13.29
N ARG A 54 11.76 -10.18 -13.58
CA ARG A 54 10.67 -9.35 -13.07
C ARG A 54 9.89 -10.08 -11.98
N ALA A 55 9.47 -9.37 -10.95
CA ALA A 55 8.63 -9.93 -9.89
C ALA A 55 7.65 -8.88 -9.33
N ARG A 56 6.46 -9.30 -8.88
CA ARG A 56 5.50 -8.39 -8.26
C ARG A 56 5.99 -7.90 -6.90
N ILE A 57 6.59 -8.79 -6.13
CA ILE A 57 7.07 -8.54 -4.76
C ILE A 57 8.54 -8.93 -4.64
N VAL A 58 9.30 -8.15 -3.89
CA VAL A 58 10.70 -8.43 -3.54
C VAL A 58 10.79 -8.64 -2.04
N ILE A 59 11.46 -9.72 -1.62
CA ILE A 59 11.81 -9.99 -0.22
C ILE A 59 13.32 -10.20 -0.17
N THR A 60 14.04 -9.40 0.60
CA THR A 60 15.51 -9.40 0.59
C THR A 60 16.13 -8.98 1.91
N ASP A 61 17.39 -9.34 2.15
CA ASP A 61 18.23 -8.84 3.23
C ASP A 61 18.90 -7.47 2.91
N GLN A 62 18.81 -7.02 1.64
CA GLN A 62 19.39 -5.76 1.19
C GLN A 62 18.56 -4.57 1.65
N LEU A 63 19.18 -3.73 2.48
CA LEU A 63 18.58 -2.52 3.01
C LEU A 63 18.31 -1.51 1.88
N ARG A 64 17.11 -0.95 1.87
CA ARG A 64 16.73 0.20 1.07
C ARG A 64 16.37 1.35 2.01
N SER A 65 17.01 2.49 1.85
CA SER A 65 16.64 3.71 2.58
C SER A 65 15.52 4.44 1.84
N GLY A 66 14.55 4.92 2.60
CA GLY A 66 13.48 5.79 2.09
C GLY A 66 13.81 7.28 2.28
N ARG A 67 12.79 8.12 2.13
CA ARG A 67 12.88 9.56 2.40
C ARG A 67 13.33 9.84 3.85
N GLU A 68 14.13 10.89 4.04
CA GLU A 68 14.55 11.41 5.35
C GLU A 68 15.32 10.40 6.22
N ASP A 69 15.94 9.38 5.62
CA ASP A 69 16.70 8.32 6.29
C ASP A 69 15.95 7.67 7.48
N LEU A 70 14.62 7.64 7.37
CA LEU A 70 13.77 7.02 8.38
C LEU A 70 14.07 5.53 8.45
N VAL A 71 14.15 5.01 9.67
CA VAL A 71 14.24 3.56 9.91
C VAL A 71 13.08 2.83 9.22
N PRO A 72 13.29 1.66 8.62
CA PRO A 72 12.22 0.88 8.04
C PRO A 72 11.11 0.60 9.06
N TYR A 73 9.86 0.74 8.64
CA TYR A 73 8.71 0.38 9.44
C TYR A 73 8.80 -1.10 9.84
N LEU A 74 8.86 -1.36 11.14
CA LEU A 74 9.06 -2.70 11.73
C LEU A 74 10.32 -3.43 11.26
N GLY A 75 11.26 -2.74 10.62
CA GLY A 75 12.40 -3.37 9.96
C GLY A 75 12.07 -4.07 8.64
N VAL A 76 10.84 -3.93 8.11
CA VAL A 76 10.36 -4.69 6.93
C VAL A 76 10.03 -3.85 5.71
N ALA A 77 9.64 -2.59 5.85
CA ALA A 77 9.18 -1.79 4.71
C ALA A 77 9.60 -0.33 4.83
N VAL A 78 9.81 0.33 3.70
CA VAL A 78 10.07 1.77 3.63
C VAL A 78 9.11 2.43 2.66
N HIS A 79 8.67 3.62 3.00
CA HIS A 79 7.89 4.47 2.12
C HIS A 79 8.75 4.89 0.92
N GLY A 80 8.17 4.88 -0.28
CA GLY A 80 8.84 5.02 -1.57
C GLY A 80 9.32 3.71 -2.20
N ALA A 81 9.07 2.56 -1.56
CA ALA A 81 9.42 1.25 -2.09
C ALA A 81 8.23 0.26 -2.01
N PRO A 82 7.18 0.48 -2.81
CA PRO A 82 6.03 -0.42 -2.86
C PRO A 82 6.46 -1.86 -3.19
N ASN A 83 5.78 -2.85 -2.62
CA ASN A 83 6.05 -4.28 -2.80
C ASN A 83 7.50 -4.72 -2.49
N TYR A 84 8.30 -3.91 -1.81
CA TYR A 84 9.68 -4.22 -1.44
C TYR A 84 9.77 -4.42 0.07
N PHE A 85 10.02 -5.67 0.47
CA PHE A 85 10.16 -6.04 1.87
C PHE A 85 11.60 -6.43 2.22
N MET A 86 12.02 -6.02 3.41
CA MET A 86 13.33 -6.31 3.98
C MET A 86 13.21 -7.32 5.11
N VAL A 87 14.20 -8.20 5.21
CA VAL A 87 14.32 -9.21 6.27
C VAL A 87 15.73 -9.16 6.80
N ASN A 88 15.91 -8.34 7.84
CA ASN A 88 17.21 -8.15 8.49
C ASN A 88 17.09 -8.61 9.95
N GLY A 89 18.21 -8.71 10.69
CA GLY A 89 18.24 -9.03 12.12
C GLY A 89 18.66 -10.48 12.42
N SER A 90 18.67 -10.85 13.71
CA SER A 90 18.97 -12.22 14.15
C SER A 90 17.85 -13.20 13.79
N ASP A 91 18.12 -14.50 13.77
CA ASP A 91 17.20 -15.54 13.28
C ASP A 91 15.76 -15.38 13.80
N ALA A 92 15.56 -15.21 15.12
CA ALA A 92 14.22 -15.08 15.69
C ALA A 92 13.49 -13.78 15.28
N VAL A 93 14.23 -12.69 15.05
CA VAL A 93 13.66 -11.41 14.59
C VAL A 93 13.38 -11.46 13.10
N ALA A 94 14.30 -12.03 12.31
CA ALA A 94 14.11 -12.26 10.88
C ALA A 94 12.89 -13.16 10.62
N ASP A 95 12.71 -14.19 11.44
CA ASP A 95 11.56 -15.08 11.41
C ASP A 95 10.24 -14.33 11.69
N ALA A 96 10.20 -13.50 12.74
CA ALA A 96 9.01 -12.71 13.05
C ALA A 96 8.69 -11.68 11.95
N ARG A 97 9.72 -11.09 11.33
CA ARG A 97 9.60 -10.21 10.16
C ARG A 97 9.02 -10.94 8.96
N LEU A 98 9.52 -12.15 8.66
CA LEU A 98 8.99 -12.99 7.59
C LEU A 98 7.54 -13.40 7.82
N ASP A 99 7.17 -13.74 9.05
CA ASP A 99 5.78 -14.08 9.39
C ASP A 99 4.86 -12.87 9.18
N TYR A 100 5.29 -11.68 9.61
CA TYR A 100 4.57 -10.43 9.35
C TYR A 100 4.44 -10.11 7.86
N ILE A 101 5.50 -10.34 7.06
CA ILE A 101 5.45 -10.18 5.62
C ILE A 101 4.42 -11.16 5.03
N CYS A 102 4.39 -12.42 5.47
CA CYS A 102 3.38 -13.39 5.04
C CYS A 102 1.95 -12.92 5.38
N ASP A 103 1.73 -12.29 6.53
CA ASP A 103 0.45 -11.67 6.89
C ASP A 103 0.08 -10.52 5.95
N CYS A 104 1.05 -9.66 5.57
CA CYS A 104 0.88 -8.63 4.55
C CYS A 104 0.50 -9.22 3.19
N LEU A 105 1.15 -10.30 2.76
CA LEU A 105 0.82 -10.99 1.50
C LEU A 105 -0.59 -11.61 1.56
N ALA A 106 -0.97 -12.18 2.70
CA ALA A 106 -2.33 -12.67 2.91
C ALA A 106 -3.36 -11.52 2.87
N LEU A 107 -3.04 -10.36 3.43
CA LEU A 107 -3.87 -9.15 3.34
C LEU A 107 -4.03 -8.69 1.88
N MET A 108 -2.96 -8.66 1.09
CA MET A 108 -3.03 -8.34 -0.33
C MET A 108 -3.96 -9.31 -1.08
N ARG A 109 -3.81 -10.61 -0.87
CA ARG A 109 -4.69 -11.62 -1.51
C ARG A 109 -6.15 -11.44 -1.14
N ARG A 110 -6.46 -11.23 0.14
CA ARG A 110 -7.84 -11.02 0.63
C ARG A 110 -8.47 -9.77 0.02
N SER A 111 -7.68 -8.70 -0.13
CA SER A 111 -8.12 -7.43 -0.72
C SER A 111 -7.96 -7.39 -2.25
N ARG A 112 -7.50 -8.47 -2.89
CA ARG A 112 -7.13 -8.52 -4.31
C ARG A 112 -6.15 -7.41 -4.75
N SER A 113 -5.35 -6.90 -3.82
CA SER A 113 -4.35 -5.86 -4.08
C SER A 113 -3.10 -6.45 -4.69
N THR A 114 -2.47 -5.69 -5.57
CA THR A 114 -1.16 -6.01 -6.18
C THR A 114 -0.08 -4.99 -5.87
N ARG A 115 -0.44 -3.88 -5.24
CA ARG A 115 0.45 -2.87 -4.69
C ARG A 115 0.23 -2.78 -3.19
N ILE A 116 1.32 -2.77 -2.42
CA ILE A 116 1.34 -2.50 -0.99
C ILE A 116 2.49 -1.56 -0.68
N GLU A 117 2.24 -0.48 0.05
CA GLU A 117 3.27 0.47 0.45
C GLU A 117 3.00 1.00 1.85
N VAL A 118 4.03 1.09 2.69
CA VAL A 118 3.84 1.68 4.02
C VAL A 118 3.59 3.18 3.89
N LEU A 119 2.61 3.69 4.64
CA LEU A 119 2.34 5.13 4.70
C LEU A 119 3.54 5.86 5.33
N PHE A 120 3.92 7.00 4.73
CA PHE A 120 5.03 7.81 5.26
C PHE A 120 4.80 8.23 6.71
N SER A 121 3.57 8.68 7.03
CA SER A 121 3.18 9.07 8.39
C SER A 121 3.31 7.92 9.40
N THR A 122 2.98 6.69 8.99
CA THR A 122 3.14 5.48 9.79
C THR A 122 4.61 5.17 10.05
N GLN A 123 5.45 5.18 9.01
CA GLN A 123 6.89 4.97 9.15
C GLN A 123 7.53 6.05 10.04
N ARG A 124 7.22 7.33 9.81
CA ARG A 124 7.73 8.45 10.60
C ARG A 124 7.31 8.34 12.06
N THR A 125 6.04 8.02 12.32
CA THR A 125 5.55 7.83 13.69
C THR A 125 6.25 6.67 14.39
N PHE A 126 6.49 5.57 13.67
CA PHE A 126 7.25 4.44 14.18
C PHE A 126 8.69 4.82 14.53
N HIS A 127 9.38 5.52 13.63
CA HIS A 127 10.72 6.05 13.85
C HIS A 127 10.79 6.91 15.13
N LEU A 128 9.88 7.87 15.26
CA LEU A 128 9.84 8.80 16.40
C LEU A 128 9.49 8.12 17.74
N ARG A 129 8.72 7.02 17.73
CA ARG A 129 8.27 6.32 18.96
C ARG A 129 9.22 5.21 19.43
N GLY A 130 10.38 5.08 18.80
CA GLY A 130 11.42 4.10 19.15
C GLY A 130 11.26 2.78 18.41
N ALA A 131 12.08 2.60 17.36
CA ALA A 131 12.07 1.42 16.49
C ALA A 131 12.57 0.14 17.16
N ASP A 132 13.33 0.26 18.26
CA ASP A 132 13.93 -0.85 19.02
C ASP A 132 12.92 -1.91 19.48
N LYS A 133 11.63 -1.55 19.55
CA LYS A 133 10.55 -2.51 19.90
C LYS A 133 10.38 -3.59 18.82
N ALA A 134 10.63 -3.28 17.55
CA ALA A 134 10.54 -4.24 16.46
C ALA A 134 11.77 -5.14 16.35
N ASP A 135 12.84 -4.85 17.10
CA ASP A 135 14.00 -5.76 17.23
C ASP A 135 13.76 -6.85 18.28
N ARG A 136 12.56 -6.89 18.89
CA ARG A 136 12.13 -7.95 19.80
C ARG A 136 11.26 -8.96 19.06
N ALA A 137 11.57 -10.24 19.18
CA ALA A 137 10.75 -11.34 18.65
C ALA A 137 9.51 -11.65 19.53
N ASP A 138 8.88 -10.62 20.09
CA ASP A 138 7.71 -10.76 20.97
C ASP A 138 6.45 -11.05 20.13
N ALA A 139 5.94 -12.28 20.20
CA ALA A 139 4.78 -12.71 19.44
C ALA A 139 3.54 -11.82 19.66
N SER A 140 3.32 -11.31 20.88
CA SER A 140 2.16 -10.46 21.18
C SER A 140 2.26 -9.10 20.49
N TYR A 141 3.47 -8.56 20.39
CA TYR A 141 3.77 -7.34 19.65
C TYR A 141 3.47 -7.53 18.16
N TRP A 142 3.99 -8.59 17.56
CA TRP A 142 3.82 -8.86 16.13
C TRP A 142 2.37 -9.18 15.75
N GLN A 143 1.63 -9.92 16.58
CA GLN A 143 0.18 -10.13 16.39
C GLN A 143 -0.61 -8.82 16.39
N ARG A 144 -0.26 -7.88 17.27
CA ARG A 144 -0.89 -6.56 17.30
C ARG A 144 -0.54 -5.76 16.04
N MET A 145 0.70 -5.85 15.56
CA MET A 145 1.10 -5.18 14.33
C MET A 145 0.41 -5.78 13.10
N ALA A 146 0.23 -7.10 13.03
CA ALA A 146 -0.50 -7.76 11.95
C ALA A 146 -1.96 -7.26 11.85
N LYS A 147 -2.63 -7.09 13.00
CA LYS A 147 -3.97 -6.48 13.06
C LYS A 147 -4.00 -5.02 12.62
N ALA A 148 -2.91 -4.28 12.82
CA ALA A 148 -2.78 -2.88 12.41
C ALA A 148 -2.31 -2.70 10.96
N ALA A 149 -1.90 -3.77 10.27
CA ALA A 149 -1.40 -3.69 8.90
C ALA A 149 -2.38 -2.98 7.92
N PRO A 150 -3.71 -3.22 7.96
CA PRO A 150 -4.64 -2.56 7.04
C PRO A 150 -4.69 -1.03 7.14
N THR A 151 -4.24 -0.43 8.24
CA THR A 151 -4.17 1.04 8.40
C THR A 151 -2.74 1.56 8.31
N ALA A 152 -1.74 0.68 8.32
CA ALA A 152 -0.34 1.02 8.17
C ALA A 152 0.09 1.15 6.71
N PHE A 153 -0.61 0.47 5.80
CA PHE A 153 -0.27 0.37 4.39
C PHE A 153 -1.35 0.95 3.48
N ASP A 154 -0.90 1.59 2.41
CA ASP A 154 -1.68 1.85 1.20
C ASP A 154 -1.70 0.58 0.33
N LEU A 155 -2.89 0.20 -0.15
CA LEU A 155 -3.15 -1.02 -0.92
C LEU A 155 -3.90 -0.68 -2.20
N ALA A 156 -3.41 -1.16 -3.35
CA ALA A 156 -4.10 -0.96 -4.64
C ALA A 156 -4.04 -2.20 -5.54
N SER A 157 -5.05 -2.38 -6.40
CA SER A 157 -5.14 -3.47 -7.39
C SER A 157 -4.74 -3.00 -8.80
N HIS A 158 -4.12 -3.90 -9.59
CA HIS A 158 -3.79 -3.69 -11.02
C HIS A 158 -4.99 -3.87 -11.94
N ILE A 159 -6.00 -4.64 -11.51
CA ILE A 159 -7.28 -4.76 -12.20
C ILE A 159 -8.24 -3.83 -11.49
N GLY A 160 -8.86 -2.91 -12.24
CA GLY A 160 -10.09 -2.26 -11.81
C GLY A 160 -11.23 -3.27 -11.64
N VAL A 161 -11.11 -4.18 -10.69
CA VAL A 161 -12.25 -4.96 -10.19
C VAL A 161 -12.77 -4.20 -9.00
N ALA A 162 -13.99 -3.70 -9.16
CA ALA A 162 -14.78 -2.96 -8.19
C ALA A 162 -14.80 -3.64 -6.81
N ASP A 163 -13.98 -3.16 -5.87
CA ASP A 163 -14.56 -2.25 -4.88
C ASP A 163 -14.59 -0.91 -5.59
N GLU A 164 -15.76 -0.43 -6.04
CA GLU A 164 -15.91 0.65 -7.03
C GLU A 164 -14.82 1.72 -6.93
N VAL A 165 -13.83 1.57 -7.80
CA VAL A 165 -12.76 2.54 -7.94
C VAL A 165 -13.21 3.50 -9.00
N TYR A 166 -13.64 4.69 -8.60
CA TYR A 166 -13.84 5.77 -9.55
C TYR A 166 -12.47 6.24 -10.04
N ASP A 167 -12.18 6.07 -11.34
CA ASP A 167 -11.00 6.63 -12.01
C ASP A 167 -11.47 7.51 -13.17
N GLY A 168 -11.38 8.82 -12.98
CA GLY A 168 -11.96 9.73 -13.94
C GLY A 168 -11.80 11.20 -13.58
N PRO A 169 -12.39 12.09 -14.40
CA PRO A 169 -12.38 13.52 -14.13
C PRO A 169 -13.18 13.86 -12.88
N ALA A 170 -12.74 14.85 -12.14
CA ALA A 170 -13.46 15.45 -11.03
C ALA A 170 -13.17 16.95 -11.01
N THR A 171 -14.05 17.69 -10.38
CA THR A 171 -13.82 19.09 -10.10
C THR A 171 -13.44 19.24 -8.64
N LEU A 172 -12.27 19.81 -8.39
CA LEU A 172 -11.69 20.05 -7.07
C LEU A 172 -11.88 21.51 -6.69
N CYS A 173 -12.56 21.76 -5.57
CA CYS A 173 -12.66 23.08 -4.96
C CYS A 173 -11.68 23.19 -3.77
N LEU A 174 -10.77 24.15 -3.86
CA LEU A 174 -9.79 24.53 -2.84
C LEU A 174 -10.10 25.96 -2.36
N GLY A 175 -10.94 26.09 -1.32
CA GLY A 175 -11.48 27.40 -0.96
C GLY A 175 -12.36 27.95 -2.09
N ASP A 176 -12.01 29.13 -2.63
CA ASP A 176 -12.73 29.76 -3.75
C ASP A 176 -12.22 29.32 -5.13
N ASP A 177 -11.13 28.53 -5.20
CA ASP A 177 -10.57 28.07 -6.47
C ASP A 177 -11.14 26.72 -6.89
N GLU A 178 -11.73 26.67 -8.09
CA GLU A 178 -12.25 25.45 -8.71
C GLU A 178 -11.33 25.00 -9.86
N ARG A 179 -11.03 23.70 -9.94
CA ARG A 179 -10.11 23.12 -10.93
C ARG A 179 -10.56 21.75 -11.39
N ASP A 180 -10.46 21.51 -12.70
CA ASP A 180 -10.61 20.17 -13.25
C ASP A 180 -9.35 19.34 -12.97
N VAL A 181 -9.57 18.15 -12.42
CA VAL A 181 -8.51 17.20 -12.07
C VAL A 181 -8.92 15.78 -12.46
N ARG A 182 -7.96 14.88 -12.57
CA ARG A 182 -8.19 13.44 -12.61
C ARG A 182 -7.98 12.86 -11.21
N VAL A 183 -8.92 12.04 -10.76
CA VAL A 183 -8.86 11.36 -9.49
C VAL A 183 -8.99 9.86 -9.66
N ARG A 184 -8.39 9.13 -8.72
CA ARG A 184 -8.70 7.72 -8.48
C ARG A 184 -9.17 7.59 -7.04
N LEU A 185 -10.44 7.25 -6.83
CA LEU A 185 -11.09 7.17 -5.52
C LEU A 185 -11.67 5.79 -5.29
N SER A 186 -11.69 5.36 -4.04
CA SER A 186 -12.32 4.11 -3.59
C SER A 186 -12.82 4.28 -2.18
N GLY A 187 -13.69 3.39 -1.70
CA GLY A 187 -14.20 3.50 -0.34
C GLY A 187 -14.80 2.21 0.18
N ARG A 188 -15.06 2.20 1.48
CA ARG A 188 -15.61 1.04 2.19
C ARG A 188 -16.44 1.47 3.39
N LEU A 189 -17.42 0.65 3.76
CA LEU A 189 -18.08 0.77 5.07
C LEU A 189 -17.13 0.28 6.17
N ASP A 190 -16.80 1.14 7.13
CA ASP A 190 -16.01 0.75 8.29
C ASP A 190 -16.92 0.15 9.37
N PRO A 191 -16.71 -1.11 9.79
CA PRO A 191 -17.59 -1.78 10.74
C PRO A 191 -17.44 -1.27 12.18
N ILE A 192 -16.39 -0.50 12.49
CA ILE A 192 -16.13 0.01 13.84
C ILE A 192 -17.04 1.20 14.13
N ASP A 193 -17.18 2.12 13.16
CA ASP A 193 -17.98 3.33 13.32
C ASP A 193 -19.27 3.35 12.48
N GLY A 194 -19.45 2.36 11.61
CA GLY A 194 -20.62 2.23 10.74
C GLY A 194 -20.68 3.28 9.63
N ARG A 195 -19.58 3.97 9.32
CA ARG A 195 -19.51 5.03 8.31
C ARG A 195 -18.80 4.55 7.06
N TYR A 196 -19.19 5.12 5.93
CA TYR A 196 -18.45 4.91 4.68
C TYR A 196 -17.23 5.82 4.68
N HIS A 197 -16.04 5.24 4.56
CA HIS A 197 -14.78 5.98 4.44
C HIS A 197 -14.29 5.84 3.01
N TRP A 198 -14.03 6.97 2.36
CA TRP A 198 -13.50 7.00 1.00
C TRP A 198 -12.14 7.70 0.98
N GLN A 199 -11.27 7.23 0.09
CA GLN A 199 -9.92 7.74 -0.06
C GLN A 199 -9.43 7.55 -1.49
N GLY A 200 -8.38 8.28 -1.85
CA GLY A 200 -7.77 8.14 -3.15
C GLY A 200 -6.69 9.17 -3.42
N THR A 201 -6.45 9.39 -4.70
CA THR A 201 -5.39 10.28 -5.19
C THR A 201 -5.93 11.21 -6.26
N ILE A 202 -5.65 12.49 -6.12
CA ILE A 202 -5.70 13.49 -7.19
C ILE A 202 -4.41 13.33 -7.98
N LEU A 203 -4.52 12.87 -9.23
CA LEU A 203 -3.37 12.50 -10.07
C LEU A 203 -2.68 13.72 -10.67
N ASP A 204 -3.41 14.81 -10.88
CA ASP A 204 -2.86 16.03 -11.42
C ASP A 204 -2.07 16.81 -10.37
N ALA A 205 -1.04 17.51 -10.83
CA ALA A 205 -0.25 18.39 -9.99
C ALA A 205 -1.09 19.60 -9.56
N LEU A 206 -1.22 19.78 -8.25
CA LEU A 206 -1.71 21.02 -7.64
C LEU A 206 -0.51 21.97 -7.38
N PRO A 207 -0.74 23.27 -7.15
CA PRO A 207 0.33 24.21 -6.82
C PRO A 207 1.24 23.64 -5.73
N ASP A 208 2.57 23.71 -5.90
CA ASP A 208 3.55 23.02 -5.04
C ASP A 208 3.42 23.34 -3.55
N GLU A 209 2.77 24.45 -3.20
CA GLU A 209 2.48 24.85 -1.82
C GLU A 209 1.18 24.28 -1.24
N THR A 210 0.49 23.38 -1.95
CA THR A 210 -0.77 22.79 -1.47
C THR A 210 -0.51 21.98 -0.20
N ARG A 211 -0.92 22.54 0.94
CA ARG A 211 -0.80 21.94 2.28
C ARG A 211 -1.97 21.01 2.56
N PRO A 212 -1.86 20.16 3.61
CA PRO A 212 -3.00 19.37 4.04
C PRO A 212 -4.19 20.28 4.44
N GLN A 213 -5.27 20.24 3.66
CA GLN A 213 -6.39 21.17 3.77
C GLN A 213 -7.73 20.52 3.39
N ALA A 214 -8.83 21.09 3.88
CA ALA A 214 -10.17 20.66 3.49
C ALA A 214 -10.43 20.99 2.01
N VAL A 215 -11.14 20.11 1.33
CA VAL A 215 -11.47 20.22 -0.09
C VAL A 215 -12.87 19.71 -0.35
N THR A 216 -13.47 20.13 -1.45
CA THR A 216 -14.66 19.49 -2.00
C THR A 216 -14.31 18.86 -3.34
N LEU A 217 -14.67 17.59 -3.51
CA LEU A 217 -14.59 16.91 -4.79
C LEU A 217 -16.00 16.76 -5.35
N THR A 218 -16.16 17.09 -6.63
CA THR A 218 -17.41 16.94 -7.38
C THR A 218 -17.19 16.05 -8.58
N ILE A 219 -18.03 15.04 -8.76
CA ILE A 219 -18.07 14.18 -9.95
C ILE A 219 -19.52 14.12 -10.43
N GLY A 220 -19.77 14.60 -11.65
CA GLY A 220 -21.14 14.74 -12.15
C GLY A 220 -21.95 15.66 -11.24
N GLU A 221 -23.03 15.14 -10.66
CA GLU A 221 -23.92 15.87 -9.75
C GLU A 221 -23.61 15.62 -8.25
N GLN A 222 -22.64 14.75 -7.95
CA GLN A 222 -22.31 14.36 -6.58
C GLN A 222 -21.09 15.11 -6.08
N SER A 223 -21.21 15.72 -4.90
CA SER A 223 -20.12 16.40 -4.21
C SER A 223 -19.89 15.82 -2.83
N ALA A 224 -18.63 15.72 -2.42
CA ALA A 224 -18.24 15.27 -1.09
C ALA A 224 -17.13 16.14 -0.50
N GLU A 225 -17.27 16.44 0.78
CA GLU A 225 -16.20 17.05 1.57
C GLU A 225 -15.13 16.00 1.90
N GLY A 226 -13.89 16.38 1.64
CA GLY A 226 -12.72 15.59 1.98
C GLY A 226 -11.61 16.49 2.48
N ARG A 227 -10.43 15.88 2.59
CA ARG A 227 -9.22 16.58 2.98
C ARG A 227 -8.07 16.07 2.12
N ILE A 228 -7.34 16.98 1.50
CA ILE A 228 -6.00 16.66 1.01
C ILE A 228 -5.12 16.37 2.22
N THR A 229 -4.51 15.20 2.24
CA THR A 229 -3.71 14.72 3.37
C THR A 229 -2.23 14.95 3.13
N GLU A 230 -1.72 14.65 1.94
CA GLU A 230 -0.31 14.84 1.57
C GLU A 230 -0.09 14.80 0.05
N ARG A 231 1.09 15.24 -0.40
CA ARG A 231 1.55 15.11 -1.78
C ARG A 231 2.26 13.76 -1.96
N THR A 232 1.93 13.03 -3.02
CA THR A 232 2.55 11.75 -3.38
C THR A 232 3.91 11.98 -4.06
N GLN A 233 4.78 10.96 -4.08
CA GLN A 233 6.08 11.06 -4.74
C GLN A 233 5.98 11.22 -6.27
N GLN A 234 4.85 10.81 -6.85
CA GLN A 234 4.56 10.95 -8.28
C GLN A 234 4.02 12.34 -8.66
N GLY A 235 3.87 13.25 -7.68
CA GLY A 235 3.41 14.63 -7.89
C GLY A 235 1.92 14.87 -7.68
N GLY A 236 1.14 13.82 -7.42
CA GLY A 236 -0.28 13.90 -7.08
C GLY A 236 -0.54 14.19 -5.61
N TYR A 237 -1.80 14.14 -5.17
CA TYR A 237 -2.21 14.44 -3.81
C TYR A 237 -3.16 13.39 -3.25
N SER A 238 -2.83 12.83 -2.10
CA SER A 238 -3.71 11.94 -1.35
C SER A 238 -4.90 12.73 -0.81
N VAL A 239 -6.10 12.17 -0.95
CA VAL A 239 -7.36 12.76 -0.49
C VAL A 239 -8.19 11.71 0.22
N ALA A 240 -8.88 12.09 1.30
CA ALA A 240 -9.77 11.22 2.02
C ALA A 240 -10.99 11.98 2.56
N GLY A 241 -12.11 11.28 2.71
CA GLY A 241 -13.33 11.80 3.32
C GLY A 241 -14.17 10.70 3.96
N VAL A 242 -15.18 11.11 4.70
CA VAL A 242 -16.09 10.23 5.43
C VAL A 242 -17.52 10.60 5.08
N GLY A 243 -18.37 9.59 4.89
CA GLY A 243 -19.75 9.74 4.47
C GLY A 243 -19.94 9.36 3.00
N MET A 244 -20.97 9.96 2.39
CA MET A 244 -21.30 9.71 0.99
C MET A 244 -20.12 10.12 0.10
N PRO A 245 -19.60 9.22 -0.75
CA PRO A 245 -18.51 9.57 -1.66
C PRO A 245 -18.98 10.52 -2.77
N PRO A 246 -18.05 11.20 -3.46
CA PRO A 246 -18.39 12.05 -4.59
C PRO A 246 -18.72 11.25 -5.85
N TYR A 247 -18.60 9.92 -5.84
CA TYR A 247 -18.91 9.03 -6.97
C TYR A 247 -20.15 8.19 -6.68
N ALA A 248 -20.78 7.66 -7.74
CA ALA A 248 -21.91 6.75 -7.61
C ALA A 248 -21.47 5.48 -6.88
N LEU A 249 -22.32 5.03 -5.94
CA LEU A 249 -22.21 3.69 -5.36
C LEU A 249 -23.15 2.79 -6.17
N ASP A 250 -22.67 1.69 -6.76
CA ASP A 250 -23.57 0.71 -7.37
C ASP A 250 -24.44 0.14 -6.26
N ASP A 251 -25.75 0.15 -6.47
CA ASP A 251 -26.69 -0.51 -5.57
C ASP A 251 -26.34 -1.99 -5.55
N VAL A 252 -25.71 -2.44 -4.46
CA VAL A 252 -25.57 -3.86 -4.17
C VAL A 252 -26.99 -4.39 -3.97
N GLU A 253 -27.53 -5.06 -4.99
CA GLU A 253 -28.70 -5.91 -4.84
C GLU A 253 -28.37 -6.97 -3.78
N VAL A 254 -28.76 -6.69 -2.54
CA VAL A 254 -28.75 -7.67 -1.46
C VAL A 254 -29.83 -8.68 -1.81
N VAL A 255 -29.45 -9.77 -2.48
CA VAL A 255 -30.29 -10.96 -2.58
C VAL A 255 -30.40 -11.53 -1.17
N VAL A 256 -31.42 -11.08 -0.44
CA VAL A 256 -31.82 -11.69 0.82
C VAL A 256 -32.41 -13.06 0.48
N PRO A 257 -31.85 -14.17 0.97
CA PRO A 257 -32.50 -15.47 0.81
C PRO A 257 -33.82 -15.42 1.58
N LEU A 258 -34.94 -15.50 0.86
CA LEU A 258 -36.24 -15.71 1.48
C LEU A 258 -36.19 -17.03 2.26
N ARG A 259 -36.51 -16.96 3.55
CA ARG A 259 -36.73 -18.13 4.41
C ARG A 259 -38.10 -18.73 4.15
#